data_AF-A0A7X0FBT2-F1
#
_entry.id   AF-A0A7X0FBT2-F1
#
_cell.length_a   1.000
_cell.length_b   1.000
_cell.length_c   1.000
_cell.angle_alpha   90.00
_cell.angle_beta   90.00
_cell.angle_gamma   90.00
#
_symmetry.space_group_name_H-M   'P 1'
#
loop_
_entity.id
_entity.type
_entity.pdbx_description
1 polymer ?
#
loop_
_entity_poly.entity_id
_entity_poly.type
_entity_poly.pdbx_seq_one_letter_code
_entity_poly.pdbx_strand_id
1 'polypeptide(L)'
;MMRFTRRWLVLFLCVLVLAGSMSPDAAKSASQPEQPPVTTAAPRSLFVSGHSLTDRPMLDKLAEMAAASGRPILWNMQNIGGSSLERRSMGTDPARPWSGFADGTDRSGGSVDVLVEFRRPSVGDSAYDLLLVTELHSLLDTVMRQGTVRYLAEYKRRFLEASSAGSMWFMAPWLDISDKEDPSDWIAYERLALPVWRCAVQAAGGSAASGGESASGIGFIPASLALAELVDHLVSAPRQGFENMTPGDVVRALFTDSVHPTELGEAFVALIVLATIDGLDAQTARMPAGVSEAQAQTLKIFAADFLSRYRAAQPFEACSGGVAPSFAWAYAGYANKIYRADFSWPRAAIQRMRDTARFGWNLRNAFSD
;
A
#
# COMPACT_ATOMS: atom_id res chain seq x y z
N MET A 1 27.41 61.17 14.35
CA MET A 1 25.94 60.97 14.23
C MET A 1 25.68 59.48 14.09
N MET A 2 24.90 58.75 14.88
CA MET A 2 24.18 58.99 16.13
C MET A 2 23.99 57.57 16.71
N ARG A 3 24.48 57.32 17.94
CA ARG A 3 24.28 56.07 18.69
C ARG A 3 22.98 56.20 19.50
N PHE A 4 22.13 55.18 19.54
CA PHE A 4 21.01 55.12 20.48
C PHE A 4 21.24 54.01 21.51
N THR A 5 21.41 54.45 22.75
CA THR A 5 21.42 53.69 23.99
C THR A 5 20.22 54.15 24.84
N ARG A 6 19.56 53.21 25.53
CA ARG A 6 18.73 53.40 26.76
C ARG A 6 18.16 52.02 27.13
N ARG A 7 18.70 51.26 28.09
CA ARG A 7 18.65 51.41 29.56
C ARG A 7 17.27 51.82 30.08
N TRP A 8 16.55 50.86 30.66
CA TRP A 8 15.62 51.07 31.77
C TRP A 8 15.80 49.95 32.79
N LEU A 9 15.89 50.37 34.05
CA LEU A 9 16.20 49.61 35.25
C LEU A 9 14.95 49.64 36.14
N VAL A 10 14.54 48.46 36.60
CA VAL A 10 14.00 48.09 37.93
C VAL A 10 12.81 48.87 38.51
N LEU A 11 11.76 48.12 38.86
CA LEU A 11 11.12 48.29 40.16
C LEU A 11 10.84 46.93 40.83
N PHE A 12 11.33 46.82 42.06
CA PHE A 12 11.14 45.74 43.02
C PHE A 12 9.67 45.64 43.45
N LEU A 13 9.14 44.42 43.56
CA LEU A 13 8.11 44.11 44.54
C LEU A 13 8.49 42.81 45.27
N CYS A 14 8.83 42.96 46.55
CA CYS A 14 8.96 41.87 47.50
C CYS A 14 7.57 41.27 47.75
N VAL A 15 7.42 39.97 47.51
CA VAL A 15 6.37 39.17 48.15
C VAL A 15 7.07 38.03 48.88
N LEU A 16 7.15 38.17 50.21
CA LEU A 16 7.37 37.05 51.12
C LEU A 16 6.14 36.12 51.03
N VAL A 17 6.33 34.88 50.62
CA VAL A 17 5.41 33.80 50.97
C VAL A 17 6.19 32.68 51.65
N LEU A 18 5.72 32.39 52.84
CA LEU A 18 6.09 31.33 53.78
C LEU A 18 6.50 30.01 53.10
N ALA A 19 7.67 29.51 53.52
CA ALA A 19 8.07 28.12 53.32
C ALA A 19 7.17 27.21 54.16
N GLY A 20 6.13 26.66 53.53
CA GLY A 20 5.37 25.53 54.03
C GLY A 20 6.08 24.23 53.65
N SER A 21 6.54 23.50 54.65
CA SER A 21 7.01 22.11 54.57
C SER A 21 5.89 21.22 54.03
N MET A 22 6.02 20.74 52.80
CA MET A 22 5.15 19.68 52.26
C MET A 22 5.90 18.33 52.31
N SER A 23 5.32 17.41 53.07
CA SER A 23 5.64 16.00 53.11
C SER A 23 5.48 15.35 51.73
N PRO A 24 6.25 14.29 51.40
CA PRO A 24 6.06 13.51 50.19
C PRO A 24 4.93 12.48 50.43
N ASP A 25 3.67 12.93 50.36
CA ASP A 25 2.54 12.02 50.34
C ASP A 25 2.32 11.48 48.92
N ALA A 26 2.55 10.17 48.81
CA ALA A 26 2.07 9.22 47.81
C ALA A 26 1.21 9.83 46.68
N ALA A 27 1.81 9.96 45.50
CA ALA A 27 1.08 10.08 44.25
C ALA A 27 0.19 8.85 44.06
N LYS A 28 -1.09 8.99 44.45
CA LYS A 28 -2.16 8.07 44.08
C LYS A 28 -2.19 8.00 42.56
N SER A 29 -1.78 6.84 42.05
CA SER A 29 -1.94 6.43 40.66
C SER A 29 -3.34 6.77 40.20
N ALA A 30 -3.46 7.82 39.37
CA ALA A 30 -4.71 8.17 38.73
C ALA A 30 -5.02 7.03 37.75
N SER A 31 -6.00 6.23 38.14
CA SER A 31 -6.56 5.15 37.35
C SER A 31 -6.88 5.69 35.95
N GLN A 32 -6.22 5.16 34.92
CA GLN A 32 -6.61 5.43 33.54
C GLN A 32 -8.11 5.12 33.41
N PRO A 33 -8.90 5.99 32.74
CA PRO A 33 -10.30 5.68 32.47
C PRO A 33 -10.35 4.37 31.70
N GLU A 34 -10.97 3.37 32.32
CA GLU A 34 -11.22 2.06 31.77
C GLU A 34 -12.01 2.24 30.47
N GLN A 35 -11.35 2.03 29.33
CA GLN A 35 -12.00 2.13 28.03
C GLN A 35 -13.16 1.11 28.01
N PRO A 36 -14.36 1.51 27.53
CA PRO A 36 -15.48 0.59 27.45
C PRO A 36 -15.07 -0.65 26.63
N PRO A 37 -15.57 -1.85 26.99
CA PRO A 37 -15.22 -3.06 26.28
C PRO A 37 -15.60 -2.93 24.80
N VAL A 38 -14.59 -3.01 23.93
CA VAL A 38 -14.78 -3.05 22.48
C VAL A 38 -15.66 -4.26 22.18
N THR A 39 -16.88 -4.03 21.72
CA THR A 39 -17.78 -5.12 21.33
C THR A 39 -17.19 -5.75 20.08
N THR A 40 -16.65 -6.96 20.21
CA THR A 40 -16.00 -7.67 19.11
C THR A 40 -17.00 -7.96 18.00
N ALA A 41 -16.76 -7.43 16.81
CA ALA A 41 -17.55 -7.78 15.63
C ALA A 41 -17.28 -9.24 15.22
N ALA A 42 -18.20 -9.86 14.48
CA ALA A 42 -17.92 -11.16 13.87
C ALA A 42 -16.68 -11.04 12.95
N PRO A 43 -15.80 -12.07 12.91
CA PRO A 43 -14.62 -12.02 12.07
C PRO A 43 -14.98 -11.88 10.59
N ARG A 44 -14.25 -11.04 9.85
CA ARG A 44 -14.34 -10.99 8.38
C ARG A 44 -13.42 -12.05 7.79
N SER A 45 -13.84 -12.67 6.69
CA SER A 45 -13.04 -13.62 5.93
C SER A 45 -12.41 -12.95 4.70
N LEU A 46 -11.08 -13.01 4.59
CA LEU A 46 -10.27 -12.43 3.52
C LEU A 46 -9.54 -13.52 2.72
N PHE A 47 -9.66 -13.49 1.39
CA PHE A 47 -8.77 -14.23 0.50
C PHE A 47 -7.80 -13.28 -0.20
N VAL A 48 -6.52 -13.64 -0.29
CA VAL A 48 -5.50 -12.82 -0.96
C VAL A 48 -4.93 -13.57 -2.16
N SER A 49 -5.03 -13.02 -3.37
CA SER A 49 -4.30 -13.55 -4.54
C SER A 49 -3.13 -12.64 -4.88
N GLY A 50 -1.90 -13.14 -4.75
CA GLY A 50 -0.73 -12.31 -4.93
C GLY A 50 0.59 -13.06 -5.01
N HIS A 51 1.64 -12.35 -4.61
CA HIS A 51 3.03 -12.80 -4.67
C HIS A 51 3.80 -12.25 -3.47
N SER A 52 5.14 -12.19 -3.55
CA SER A 52 6.03 -11.77 -2.46
C SER A 52 5.69 -10.42 -1.79
N LEU A 53 5.05 -9.47 -2.47
CA LEU A 53 4.67 -8.17 -1.87
C LEU A 53 3.40 -8.24 -1.01
N THR A 54 2.68 -9.36 -1.10
CA THR A 54 1.49 -9.66 -0.30
C THR A 54 1.68 -10.90 0.56
N ASP A 55 2.91 -11.41 0.64
CA ASP A 55 3.21 -12.61 1.41
C ASP A 55 3.36 -12.28 2.90
N ARG A 56 3.64 -13.30 3.70
CA ARG A 56 4.02 -13.14 5.10
C ARG A 56 5.39 -12.44 5.21
N PRO A 57 5.61 -11.61 6.25
CA PRO A 57 4.71 -11.32 7.37
C PRO A 57 3.64 -10.23 7.19
N MET A 58 3.48 -9.59 6.02
CA MET A 58 2.51 -8.49 5.83
C MET A 58 1.07 -8.87 6.23
N LEU A 59 0.58 -10.04 5.79
CA LEU A 59 -0.78 -10.51 6.11
C LEU A 59 -0.96 -10.91 7.58
N ASP A 60 0.11 -11.39 8.24
CA ASP A 60 0.08 -11.67 9.68
C ASP A 60 -0.11 -10.37 10.47
N LYS A 61 0.62 -9.32 10.10
CA LYS A 61 0.53 -7.99 10.73
C LYS A 61 -0.85 -7.36 10.52
N LEU A 62 -1.42 -7.49 9.32
CA LEU A 62 -2.77 -7.03 9.03
C LEU A 62 -3.78 -7.70 9.96
N ALA A 63 -3.71 -9.03 10.12
CA ALA A 63 -4.61 -9.77 10.99
C ALA A 63 -4.42 -9.38 12.48
N GLU A 64 -3.19 -9.17 12.93
CA GLU A 64 -2.87 -8.70 14.28
C GLU A 64 -3.48 -7.31 14.55
N MET A 65 -3.27 -6.34 13.66
CA MET A 65 -3.82 -4.99 13.76
C MET A 65 -5.35 -4.99 13.78
N ALA A 66 -5.97 -5.82 12.92
CA ALA A 66 -7.42 -5.94 12.82
C ALA A 66 -8.03 -6.53 14.10
N ALA A 67 -7.43 -7.60 14.63
CA ALA A 67 -7.84 -8.20 15.90
C ALA A 67 -7.68 -7.24 17.08
N ALA A 68 -6.57 -6.48 17.14
CA ALA A 68 -6.35 -5.47 18.17
C ALA A 68 -7.37 -4.32 18.11
N SER A 69 -8.00 -4.11 16.95
CA SER A 69 -9.05 -3.09 16.73
C SER A 69 -10.46 -3.65 16.95
N GLY A 70 -10.60 -4.87 17.48
CA GLY A 70 -11.90 -5.52 17.72
C GLY A 70 -12.60 -6.04 16.46
N ARG A 71 -11.87 -6.13 15.34
CA ARG A 71 -12.35 -6.54 14.02
C ARG A 71 -11.47 -7.65 13.46
N PRO A 72 -11.46 -8.84 14.06
CA PRO A 72 -10.57 -9.92 13.63
C PRO A 72 -10.78 -10.28 12.16
N ILE A 73 -9.69 -10.55 11.45
CA ILE A 73 -9.72 -11.03 10.06
C ILE A 73 -9.18 -12.46 10.02
N LEU A 74 -10.00 -13.39 9.53
CA LEU A 74 -9.57 -14.72 9.12
C LEU A 74 -9.12 -14.63 7.67
N TRP A 75 -7.93 -15.14 7.36
CA TRP A 75 -7.41 -15.02 6.00
C TRP A 75 -6.78 -16.31 5.49
N ASN A 76 -6.85 -16.48 4.17
CA ASN A 76 -6.06 -17.44 3.40
C ASN A 76 -5.55 -16.77 2.11
N MET A 77 -4.74 -17.45 1.31
CA MET A 77 -4.13 -16.86 0.13
C MET A 77 -3.88 -17.84 -1.01
N GLN A 78 -3.61 -17.27 -2.18
CA GLN A 78 -2.87 -17.88 -3.28
C GLN A 78 -1.59 -17.09 -3.48
N ASN A 79 -0.46 -17.67 -3.06
CA ASN A 79 0.86 -17.11 -3.29
C ASN A 79 1.55 -17.82 -4.46
N ILE A 80 2.04 -17.06 -5.43
CA ILE A 80 3.03 -17.54 -6.40
C ILE A 80 4.11 -16.47 -6.54
N GLY A 81 5.34 -16.77 -6.13
CA GLY A 81 6.46 -15.83 -6.19
C GLY A 81 6.66 -15.21 -7.58
N GLY A 82 6.77 -13.87 -7.63
CA GLY A 82 6.98 -13.10 -8.87
C GLY A 82 5.90 -13.30 -9.94
N SER A 83 4.70 -13.73 -9.57
CA SER A 83 3.63 -13.99 -10.52
C SER A 83 2.82 -12.74 -10.86
N SER A 84 2.31 -12.72 -12.09
CA SER A 84 1.27 -11.81 -12.52
C SER A 84 -0.13 -12.40 -12.31
N LEU A 85 -1.16 -11.58 -12.50
CA LEU A 85 -2.55 -12.05 -12.54
C LEU A 85 -2.77 -13.09 -13.62
N GLU A 86 -2.18 -12.90 -14.80
CA GLU A 86 -2.18 -13.87 -15.87
C GLU A 86 -1.70 -15.23 -15.38
N ARG A 87 -0.53 -15.30 -14.76
CA ARG A 87 0.04 -16.57 -14.29
C ARG A 87 -0.84 -17.22 -13.24
N ARG A 88 -1.35 -16.44 -12.28
CA ARG A 88 -2.20 -16.95 -11.18
C ARG A 88 -3.61 -17.35 -11.60
N SER A 89 -4.04 -16.95 -12.79
CA SER A 89 -5.37 -17.31 -13.32
C SER A 89 -5.25 -18.26 -14.51
N MET A 90 -4.66 -17.80 -15.62
CA MET A 90 -4.51 -18.54 -16.87
C MET A 90 -3.59 -19.77 -16.74
N GLY A 91 -2.57 -19.68 -15.88
CA GLY A 91 -1.51 -20.69 -15.77
C GLY A 91 -0.45 -20.53 -16.87
N THR A 92 0.50 -21.46 -16.92
CA THR A 92 1.58 -21.49 -17.93
C THR A 92 1.35 -22.50 -19.05
N ASP A 93 0.34 -23.37 -18.90
CA ASP A 93 0.01 -24.42 -19.86
C ASP A 93 -1.05 -23.93 -20.85
N PRO A 94 -0.69 -23.66 -22.12
CA PRO A 94 -1.64 -23.14 -23.11
C PRO A 94 -2.75 -24.16 -23.46
N ALA A 95 -2.55 -25.45 -23.18
CA ALA A 95 -3.57 -26.48 -23.43
C ALA A 95 -4.65 -26.50 -22.33
N ARG A 96 -4.41 -25.86 -21.18
CA ARG A 96 -5.32 -25.82 -20.04
C ARG A 96 -5.53 -24.37 -19.59
N PRO A 97 -6.28 -23.57 -20.38
CA PRO A 97 -6.59 -22.21 -19.97
C PRO A 97 -7.27 -22.21 -18.60
N TRP A 98 -6.92 -21.22 -17.79
CA TRP A 98 -7.43 -21.05 -16.42
C TRP A 98 -6.94 -22.09 -15.40
N SER A 99 -5.92 -22.90 -15.73
CA SER A 99 -5.36 -23.85 -14.77
C SER A 99 -4.61 -23.16 -13.63
N GLY A 100 -4.17 -21.92 -13.82
CA GLY A 100 -3.42 -21.14 -12.83
C GLY A 100 -4.17 -20.91 -11.53
N PHE A 101 -5.52 -20.95 -11.54
CA PHE A 101 -6.31 -20.90 -10.31
C PHE A 101 -6.01 -22.08 -9.36
N ALA A 102 -5.50 -23.21 -9.88
CA ALA A 102 -5.08 -24.36 -9.08
C ALA A 102 -3.58 -24.34 -8.74
N ASP A 103 -2.86 -23.28 -9.10
CA ASP A 103 -1.45 -23.11 -8.80
C ASP A 103 -1.24 -22.20 -7.58
N GLY A 104 -0.13 -22.43 -6.88
CA GLY A 104 0.32 -21.62 -5.75
C GLY A 104 0.12 -22.26 -4.40
N THR A 105 0.43 -21.50 -3.37
CA THR A 105 0.36 -21.98 -1.99
C THR A 105 -0.58 -21.15 -1.12
N ASP A 106 -1.20 -21.82 -0.17
CA ASP A 106 -2.01 -21.24 0.90
C ASP A 106 -1.14 -20.67 2.03
N ARG A 107 -1.79 -20.13 3.07
CA ARG A 107 -1.13 -19.55 4.26
C ARG A 107 -0.24 -20.52 5.03
N SER A 108 -0.47 -21.82 4.88
CA SER A 108 0.26 -22.91 5.54
C SER A 108 1.35 -23.51 4.66
N GLY A 109 1.48 -23.04 3.41
CA GLY A 109 2.40 -23.57 2.42
C GLY A 109 1.85 -24.78 1.64
N GLY A 110 0.59 -25.17 1.88
CA GLY A 110 -0.10 -26.22 1.12
C GLY A 110 -0.55 -25.72 -0.25
N SER A 111 -0.82 -26.63 -1.19
CA SER A 111 -1.38 -26.26 -2.50
C SER A 111 -2.81 -25.72 -2.36
N VAL A 112 -3.15 -24.72 -3.15
CA VAL A 112 -4.50 -24.10 -3.15
C VAL A 112 -5.13 -24.12 -4.54
N ASP A 113 -6.41 -24.48 -4.59
CA ASP A 113 -7.27 -24.21 -5.75
C ASP A 113 -8.23 -23.09 -5.37
N VAL A 114 -8.00 -21.90 -5.94
CA VAL A 114 -8.75 -20.67 -5.65
C VAL A 114 -10.25 -20.85 -5.87
N LEU A 115 -10.64 -21.57 -6.92
CA LEU A 115 -12.06 -21.73 -7.24
C LEU A 115 -12.74 -22.69 -6.26
N VAL A 116 -12.04 -23.72 -5.80
CA VAL A 116 -12.52 -24.59 -4.71
C VAL A 116 -12.58 -23.81 -3.40
N GLU A 117 -11.52 -23.06 -3.08
CA GLU A 117 -11.39 -22.28 -1.85
C GLU A 117 -12.46 -21.19 -1.74
N PHE A 118 -12.80 -20.50 -2.83
CA PHE A 118 -13.91 -19.53 -2.84
C PHE A 118 -15.26 -20.17 -2.48
N ARG A 119 -15.53 -21.40 -2.94
CA ARG A 119 -16.79 -22.10 -2.67
C ARG A 119 -16.83 -22.76 -1.30
N ARG A 120 -15.66 -23.18 -0.79
CA ARG A 120 -15.49 -23.90 0.47
C ARG A 120 -14.21 -23.40 1.16
N PRO A 121 -14.27 -22.24 1.81
CA PRO A 121 -13.10 -21.68 2.49
C PRO A 121 -12.53 -22.67 3.50
N SER A 122 -11.21 -22.78 3.53
CA SER A 122 -10.49 -23.57 4.54
C SER A 122 -10.34 -22.81 5.87
N VAL A 123 -10.64 -21.51 5.87
CA VAL A 123 -10.64 -20.64 7.05
C VAL A 123 -12.01 -20.00 7.24
N GLY A 124 -12.54 -20.11 8.45
CA GLY A 124 -13.90 -19.66 8.78
C GLY A 124 -15.00 -20.60 8.27
N ASP A 125 -16.24 -20.32 8.67
CA ASP A 125 -17.42 -21.17 8.38
C ASP A 125 -18.29 -20.61 7.24
N SER A 126 -17.84 -19.55 6.56
CA SER A 126 -18.63 -18.79 5.57
C SER A 126 -17.77 -18.36 4.40
N ALA A 127 -18.42 -18.06 3.27
CA ALA A 127 -17.76 -17.50 2.09
C ALA A 127 -16.92 -16.26 2.45
N TYR A 128 -15.86 -16.02 1.67
CA TYR A 128 -15.04 -14.84 1.86
C TYR A 128 -15.83 -13.55 1.64
N ASP A 129 -15.70 -12.60 2.58
CA ASP A 129 -16.25 -11.25 2.48
C ASP A 129 -15.39 -10.37 1.58
N LEU A 130 -14.10 -10.65 1.56
CA LEU A 130 -13.09 -9.82 0.93
C LEU A 130 -12.19 -10.64 0.02
N LEU A 131 -11.93 -10.10 -1.17
CA LEU A 131 -10.84 -10.55 -2.04
C LEU A 131 -9.85 -9.41 -2.21
N LEU A 132 -8.61 -9.60 -1.74
CA LEU A 132 -7.49 -8.71 -2.01
C LEU A 132 -6.64 -9.29 -3.14
N VAL A 133 -6.36 -8.47 -4.16
CA VAL A 133 -5.56 -8.88 -5.31
C VAL A 133 -4.50 -7.82 -5.61
N THR A 134 -3.30 -8.24 -6.00
CA THR A 134 -2.25 -7.37 -6.53
C THR A 134 -1.84 -7.80 -7.93
N GLU A 135 -1.17 -6.95 -8.70
CA GLU A 135 -0.47 -7.33 -9.94
C GLU A 135 1.03 -7.43 -9.70
N LEU A 136 1.78 -8.04 -10.61
CA LEU A 136 3.24 -7.93 -10.65
C LEU A 136 3.67 -6.44 -10.78
N HIS A 137 4.80 -6.08 -10.16
CA HIS A 137 5.22 -4.69 -9.99
C HIS A 137 5.63 -3.93 -11.27
N SER A 138 5.77 -4.60 -12.43
CA SER A 138 6.20 -3.98 -13.70
C SER A 138 5.05 -3.40 -14.54
N LEU A 139 4.42 -2.31 -14.06
CA LEU A 139 3.17 -1.73 -14.58
C LEU A 139 2.91 -1.82 -16.09
N LEU A 140 3.74 -1.22 -16.96
CA LEU A 140 3.41 -1.23 -18.40
C LEU A 140 3.57 -2.61 -19.03
N ASP A 141 4.54 -3.40 -18.56
CA ASP A 141 4.69 -4.76 -19.03
C ASP A 141 3.53 -5.64 -18.53
N THR A 142 3.00 -5.41 -17.32
CA THR A 142 1.88 -6.19 -16.78
C THR A 142 0.54 -5.78 -17.40
N VAL A 143 0.20 -4.50 -17.40
CA VAL A 143 -1.07 -4.00 -17.94
C VAL A 143 -1.23 -4.35 -19.41
N MET A 144 -0.15 -4.23 -20.20
CA MET A 144 -0.24 -4.40 -21.64
C MET A 144 0.03 -5.82 -22.12
N ARG A 145 1.06 -6.48 -21.59
CA ARG A 145 1.46 -7.81 -22.07
C ARG A 145 0.70 -8.91 -21.36
N GLN A 146 0.43 -8.71 -20.07
CA GLN A 146 -0.14 -9.72 -19.19
C GLN A 146 -1.61 -9.45 -18.90
N GLY A 147 -2.26 -8.55 -19.63
CA GLY A 147 -3.72 -8.41 -19.66
C GLY A 147 -4.37 -8.14 -18.29
N THR A 148 -3.75 -7.31 -17.44
CA THR A 148 -4.25 -7.01 -16.07
C THR A 148 -5.75 -6.74 -16.03
N VAL A 149 -6.28 -5.93 -16.96
CA VAL A 149 -7.73 -5.62 -17.04
C VAL A 149 -8.57 -6.89 -17.17
N ARG A 150 -8.24 -7.75 -18.14
CA ARG A 150 -8.95 -9.01 -18.42
C ARG A 150 -8.92 -9.94 -17.22
N TYR A 151 -7.75 -10.17 -16.64
CA TYR A 151 -7.61 -11.15 -15.57
C TYR A 151 -8.18 -10.64 -14.24
N LEU A 152 -8.10 -9.33 -13.98
CA LEU A 152 -8.75 -8.73 -12.83
C LEU A 152 -10.28 -8.82 -12.92
N ALA A 153 -10.85 -8.60 -14.11
CA ALA A 153 -12.28 -8.81 -14.37
C ALA A 153 -12.69 -10.28 -14.17
N GLU A 154 -11.85 -11.24 -14.59
CA GLU A 154 -12.10 -12.66 -14.35
C GLU A 154 -12.07 -13.00 -12.85
N TYR A 155 -11.07 -12.53 -12.10
CA TYR A 155 -11.03 -12.74 -10.64
C TYR A 155 -12.30 -12.22 -9.97
N LYS A 156 -12.74 -11.00 -10.35
CA LYS A 156 -13.98 -10.42 -9.86
C LYS A 156 -15.18 -11.32 -10.15
N ARG A 157 -15.33 -11.77 -11.39
CA ARG A 157 -16.43 -12.63 -11.81
C ARG A 157 -16.45 -13.93 -10.99
N ARG A 158 -15.31 -14.62 -10.89
CA ARG A 158 -15.18 -15.89 -10.14
C ARG A 158 -15.44 -15.72 -8.66
N PHE A 159 -14.99 -14.61 -8.08
CA PHE A 159 -15.23 -14.30 -6.68
C PHE A 159 -16.70 -14.03 -6.39
N LEU A 160 -17.35 -13.19 -7.19
CA LEU A 160 -18.77 -12.85 -7.02
C LEU A 160 -19.72 -14.04 -7.32
N GLU A 161 -19.29 -15.01 -8.12
CA GLU A 161 -20.00 -16.29 -8.30
C GLU A 161 -20.09 -17.10 -7.00
N ALA A 162 -19.09 -17.00 -6.12
CA ALA A 162 -19.06 -17.69 -4.84
C ALA A 162 -19.54 -16.80 -3.67
N SER A 163 -19.34 -15.48 -3.76
CA SER A 163 -19.69 -14.50 -2.75
C SER A 163 -20.36 -13.28 -3.38
N SER A 164 -21.67 -13.37 -3.61
CA SER A 164 -22.44 -12.32 -4.31
C SER A 164 -22.46 -10.95 -3.61
N ALA A 165 -22.20 -10.93 -2.30
CA ALA A 165 -22.08 -9.70 -1.49
C ALA A 165 -20.62 -9.35 -1.15
N GLY A 166 -19.65 -10.14 -1.63
CA GLY A 166 -18.24 -9.91 -1.38
C GLY A 166 -17.72 -8.65 -2.04
N SER A 167 -16.68 -8.06 -1.46
CA SER A 167 -15.99 -6.89 -2.02
C SER A 167 -14.58 -7.26 -2.47
N MET A 168 -14.21 -6.81 -3.67
CA MET A 168 -12.88 -7.02 -4.23
C MET A 168 -12.06 -5.73 -4.18
N TRP A 169 -10.80 -5.84 -3.78
CA TRP A 169 -9.85 -4.73 -3.68
C TRP A 169 -8.58 -5.04 -4.46
N PHE A 170 -8.12 -4.06 -5.25
CA PHE A 170 -6.82 -4.08 -5.91
C PHE A 170 -5.80 -3.28 -5.10
N MET A 171 -4.71 -3.92 -4.68
CA MET A 171 -3.55 -3.25 -4.10
C MET A 171 -2.56 -2.90 -5.20
N ALA A 172 -2.29 -1.60 -5.37
CA ALA A 172 -1.30 -1.14 -6.32
C ALA A 172 0.12 -1.54 -5.88
N PRO A 173 0.84 -2.38 -6.65
CA PRO A 173 2.22 -2.70 -6.36
C PRO A 173 3.13 -1.51 -6.72
N TRP A 174 4.30 -1.44 -6.10
CA TRP A 174 5.36 -0.48 -6.42
C TRP A 174 6.49 -1.16 -7.16
N LEU A 175 7.19 -0.40 -8.00
CA LEU A 175 8.36 -0.85 -8.74
C LEU A 175 9.63 -0.80 -7.89
N ASP A 176 10.68 -1.48 -8.34
CA ASP A 176 11.98 -1.49 -7.69
C ASP A 176 12.54 -0.06 -7.51
N ILE A 177 13.16 0.23 -6.37
CA ILE A 177 13.86 1.47 -6.07
C ILE A 177 15.21 1.45 -6.80
N SER A 178 15.42 2.41 -7.71
CA SER A 178 16.64 2.47 -8.52
C SER A 178 17.87 2.93 -7.74
N ASP A 179 17.68 3.80 -6.75
CA ASP A 179 18.74 4.33 -5.89
C ASP A 179 18.18 4.53 -4.48
N LYS A 180 18.76 3.86 -3.49
CA LYS A 180 18.32 3.97 -2.09
C LYS A 180 18.83 5.26 -1.45
N GLU A 181 19.95 5.80 -1.91
CA GLU A 181 20.54 7.03 -1.36
C GLU A 181 19.82 8.27 -1.88
N ASP A 182 19.22 8.19 -3.07
CA ASP A 182 18.36 9.22 -3.66
C ASP A 182 17.07 8.60 -4.25
N PRO A 183 16.02 8.40 -3.43
CA PRO A 183 14.78 7.77 -3.90
C PRO A 183 13.89 8.71 -4.72
N SER A 184 14.34 9.92 -5.05
CA SER A 184 13.49 10.95 -5.69
C SER A 184 12.91 10.52 -7.03
N ASP A 185 13.69 9.83 -7.86
CA ASP A 185 13.23 9.29 -9.15
C ASP A 185 12.14 8.23 -8.98
N TRP A 186 12.29 7.34 -7.99
CA TRP A 186 11.30 6.32 -7.66
C TRP A 186 10.00 6.95 -7.16
N ILE A 187 10.09 7.92 -6.26
CA ILE A 187 8.93 8.67 -5.74
C ILE A 187 8.18 9.37 -6.89
N ALA A 188 8.92 10.04 -7.78
CA ALA A 188 8.33 10.71 -8.94
C ALA A 188 7.64 9.70 -9.88
N TYR A 189 8.25 8.53 -10.09
CA TYR A 189 7.65 7.46 -10.88
C TYR A 189 6.34 6.96 -10.26
N GLU A 190 6.30 6.64 -8.96
CA GLU A 190 5.10 6.09 -8.32
C GLU A 190 3.92 7.08 -8.32
N ARG A 191 4.20 8.38 -8.16
CA ARG A 191 3.21 9.45 -8.34
C ARG A 191 2.60 9.45 -9.75
N LEU A 192 3.44 9.24 -10.77
CA LEU A 192 3.00 9.18 -12.17
C LEU A 192 2.29 7.87 -12.51
N ALA A 193 2.64 6.76 -11.84
CA ALA A 193 2.10 5.42 -12.11
C ALA A 193 0.68 5.23 -11.56
N LEU A 194 0.36 5.88 -10.44
CA LEU A 194 -0.94 5.74 -9.76
C LEU A 194 -2.16 5.96 -10.68
N PRO A 195 -2.25 7.03 -11.49
CA PRO A 195 -3.34 7.20 -12.46
C PRO A 195 -3.56 6.00 -13.38
N VAL A 196 -2.46 5.36 -13.83
CA VAL A 196 -2.52 4.22 -14.75
C VAL A 196 -3.06 2.98 -14.04
N TRP A 197 -2.61 2.71 -12.81
CA TRP A 197 -3.16 1.63 -11.99
C TRP A 197 -4.65 1.80 -11.77
N ARG A 198 -5.10 3.01 -11.42
CA ARG A 198 -6.52 3.32 -11.25
C ARG A 198 -7.31 3.07 -12.52
N CYS A 199 -6.77 3.41 -13.68
CA CYS A 199 -7.42 3.13 -14.96
C CYS A 199 -7.56 1.65 -15.27
N ALA A 200 -6.54 0.85 -14.99
CA ALA A 200 -6.63 -0.60 -15.16
C ALA A 200 -7.76 -1.19 -14.28
N VAL A 201 -7.88 -0.72 -13.03
CA VAL A 201 -8.91 -1.15 -12.09
C VAL A 201 -10.31 -0.67 -12.50
N GLN A 202 -10.44 0.57 -12.98
CA GLN A 202 -11.70 1.10 -13.49
C GLN A 202 -12.17 0.33 -14.74
N ALA A 203 -11.26 0.04 -15.66
CA ALA A 203 -11.57 -0.74 -16.86
C ALA A 203 -12.05 -2.15 -16.48
N ALA A 204 -11.36 -2.83 -15.54
CA ALA A 204 -11.75 -4.17 -15.08
C ALA A 204 -13.05 -4.18 -14.27
N GLY A 205 -13.31 -3.10 -13.53
CA GLY A 205 -14.48 -2.97 -12.66
C GLY A 205 -15.76 -2.55 -13.38
N GLY A 206 -15.65 -1.96 -14.58
CA GLY A 206 -16.74 -1.24 -15.25
C GLY A 206 -16.92 0.19 -14.72
N SER A 207 -17.85 0.96 -15.30
CA SER A 207 -18.07 2.40 -15.06
C SER A 207 -18.37 2.83 -13.61
N ALA A 208 -18.43 1.89 -12.66
CA ALA A 208 -18.76 2.12 -11.25
C ALA A 208 -17.53 2.24 -10.32
N ALA A 209 -16.30 2.32 -10.83
CA ALA A 209 -15.10 2.52 -10.00
C ALA A 209 -14.95 3.98 -9.51
N SER A 210 -15.91 4.47 -8.73
CA SER A 210 -15.83 5.77 -8.07
C SER A 210 -15.76 5.60 -6.56
N GLY A 211 -14.56 5.66 -6.00
CA GLY A 211 -14.26 6.15 -4.64
C GLY A 211 -14.91 5.47 -3.42
N GLY A 212 -15.68 4.39 -3.59
CA GLY A 212 -16.41 3.76 -2.49
C GLY A 212 -16.71 2.28 -2.73
N GLU A 213 -17.08 1.62 -1.64
CA GLU A 213 -17.42 0.20 -1.51
C GLU A 213 -18.76 -0.09 -2.22
N SER A 214 -18.79 -0.03 -3.55
CA SER A 214 -19.90 -0.62 -4.30
C SER A 214 -19.59 -2.10 -4.51
N ALA A 215 -20.51 -2.99 -4.14
CA ALA A 215 -20.45 -4.42 -4.46
C ALA A 215 -20.28 -4.69 -5.97
N SER A 216 -20.59 -3.71 -6.82
CA SER A 216 -20.42 -3.77 -8.26
C SER A 216 -19.05 -3.29 -8.77
N GLY A 217 -18.17 -2.75 -7.93
CA GLY A 217 -16.88 -2.17 -8.31
C GLY A 217 -15.67 -3.03 -7.89
N ILE A 218 -14.47 -2.53 -8.17
CA ILE A 218 -13.23 -3.01 -7.56
C ILE A 218 -12.65 -1.84 -6.76
N GLY A 219 -12.52 -2.01 -5.45
CA GLY A 219 -11.89 -1.03 -4.58
C GLY A 219 -10.40 -0.88 -4.90
N PHE A 220 -9.81 0.27 -4.55
CA PHE A 220 -8.41 0.57 -4.87
C PHE A 220 -7.63 0.92 -3.61
N ILE A 221 -6.52 0.25 -3.39
CA ILE A 221 -5.60 0.50 -2.28
C ILE A 221 -4.32 1.13 -2.85
N PRO A 222 -4.04 2.42 -2.56
CA PRO A 222 -2.91 3.16 -3.12
C PRO A 222 -1.60 2.84 -2.39
N ALA A 223 -1.27 1.55 -2.19
CA ALA A 223 -0.11 1.13 -1.40
C ALA A 223 1.22 1.65 -1.98
N SER A 224 1.38 1.61 -3.30
CA SER A 224 2.59 2.13 -3.96
C SER A 224 2.83 3.62 -3.72
N LEU A 225 1.77 4.44 -3.90
CA LEU A 225 1.84 5.88 -3.61
C LEU A 225 2.05 6.13 -2.12
N ALA A 226 1.37 5.40 -1.24
CA ALA A 226 1.50 5.58 0.20
C ALA A 226 2.95 5.36 0.67
N LEU A 227 3.61 4.32 0.15
CA LEU A 227 5.03 4.07 0.42
C LEU A 227 5.93 5.17 -0.14
N ALA A 228 5.71 5.59 -1.38
CA ALA A 228 6.50 6.66 -2.01
C ALA A 228 6.40 7.99 -1.23
N GLU A 229 5.18 8.39 -0.87
CA GLU A 229 4.93 9.59 -0.09
C GLU A 229 5.45 9.46 1.35
N LEU A 230 5.46 8.26 1.94
CA LEU A 230 6.07 8.03 3.24
C LEU A 230 7.58 8.25 3.18
N VAL A 231 8.26 7.67 2.18
CA VAL A 231 9.70 7.88 1.99
C VAL A 231 9.97 9.36 1.81
N ASP A 232 9.24 10.05 0.92
CA ASP A 232 9.38 11.50 0.72
C ASP A 232 9.23 12.29 2.03
N HIS A 233 8.22 11.94 2.84
CA HIS A 233 7.94 12.58 4.12
C HIS A 233 9.06 12.38 5.15
N LEU A 234 9.67 11.20 5.19
CA LEU A 234 10.72 10.83 6.13
C LEU A 234 12.09 11.39 5.72
N VAL A 235 12.40 11.46 4.42
CA VAL A 235 13.69 11.99 3.93
C VAL A 235 13.72 13.51 3.86
N SER A 236 12.55 14.16 3.74
CA SER A 236 12.46 15.62 3.62
C SER A 236 12.70 16.38 4.93
N ALA A 237 12.50 15.74 6.08
CA ALA A 237 12.76 16.35 7.38
C ALA A 237 12.87 15.27 8.48
N PRO A 238 13.64 15.52 9.56
CA PRO A 238 13.70 14.62 10.71
C PRO A 238 12.31 14.33 11.28
N ARG A 239 11.99 13.04 11.46
CA ARG A 239 10.72 12.56 12.07
C ARG A 239 11.00 11.68 13.26
N GLN A 240 10.03 11.59 14.16
CA GLN A 240 10.20 10.83 15.39
C GLN A 240 10.48 9.35 15.08
N GLY A 241 11.58 8.81 15.61
CA GLY A 241 12.06 7.45 15.34
C GLY A 241 12.89 7.30 14.06
N PHE A 242 13.18 8.40 13.36
CA PHE A 242 13.97 8.46 12.12
C PHE A 242 14.94 9.66 12.10
N GLU A 243 15.09 10.41 13.20
CA GLU A 243 15.71 11.74 13.23
C GLU A 243 17.18 11.76 12.79
N ASN A 244 17.88 10.66 13.01
CA ASN A 244 19.32 10.53 12.73
C ASN A 244 19.62 9.68 11.50
N MET A 245 18.60 9.35 10.70
CA MET A 245 18.75 8.53 9.51
C MET A 245 19.09 9.39 8.30
N THR A 246 20.06 8.92 7.50
CA THR A 246 20.24 9.44 6.13
C THR A 246 19.07 8.98 5.24
N PRO A 247 18.88 9.57 4.05
CA PRO A 247 17.90 9.06 3.08
C PRO A 247 18.06 7.56 2.80
N GLY A 248 19.29 7.09 2.60
CA GLY A 248 19.60 5.67 2.44
C GLY A 248 19.19 4.81 3.64
N ASP A 249 19.39 5.30 4.86
CA ASP A 249 18.98 4.58 6.07
C ASP A 249 17.46 4.53 6.23
N VAL A 250 16.74 5.60 5.88
CA VAL A 250 15.27 5.61 5.84
C VAL A 250 14.76 4.55 4.85
N VAL A 251 15.31 4.52 3.64
CA VAL A 251 14.89 3.54 2.63
C VAL A 251 15.24 2.12 3.09
N ARG A 252 16.42 1.88 3.66
CA ARG A 252 16.80 0.57 4.23
C ARG A 252 15.97 0.16 5.44
N ALA A 253 15.46 1.12 6.21
CA ALA A 253 14.55 0.84 7.31
C ALA A 253 13.19 0.32 6.82
N LEU A 254 12.76 0.70 5.61
CA LEU A 254 11.48 0.31 5.01
C LEU A 254 11.60 -0.84 4.01
N PHE A 255 12.75 -1.03 3.35
CA PHE A 255 12.96 -2.04 2.31
C PHE A 255 14.22 -2.87 2.54
N THR A 256 14.06 -4.19 2.51
CA THR A 256 15.17 -5.16 2.63
C THR A 256 16.06 -5.10 1.39
N ASP A 257 15.47 -5.21 0.21
CA ASP A 257 16.13 -5.05 -1.09
C ASP A 257 15.52 -3.87 -1.86
N SER A 258 15.57 -3.87 -3.19
CA SER A 258 15.02 -2.78 -4.00
C SER A 258 13.48 -2.77 -4.05
N VAL A 259 12.78 -3.81 -3.60
CA VAL A 259 11.32 -3.90 -3.74
C VAL A 259 10.63 -4.53 -2.53
N HIS A 260 11.26 -5.48 -1.85
CA HIS A 260 10.66 -6.15 -0.71
C HIS A 260 10.75 -5.28 0.53
N PRO A 261 9.64 -5.11 1.27
CA PRO A 261 9.61 -4.34 2.49
C PRO A 261 10.38 -5.05 3.63
N THR A 262 10.80 -4.30 4.64
CA THR A 262 11.18 -4.83 5.95
C THR A 262 9.94 -5.09 6.81
N GLU A 263 10.10 -5.65 8.01
CA GLU A 263 9.04 -5.73 9.02
C GLU A 263 8.32 -4.39 9.28
N LEU A 264 9.06 -3.27 9.23
CA LEU A 264 8.52 -1.92 9.40
C LEU A 264 7.73 -1.47 8.17
N GLY A 265 8.28 -1.71 6.97
CA GLY A 265 7.60 -1.43 5.71
C GLY A 265 6.31 -2.23 5.56
N GLU A 266 6.33 -3.51 5.93
CA GLU A 266 5.15 -4.39 5.91
C GLU A 266 4.10 -3.95 6.92
N ALA A 267 4.50 -3.54 8.12
CA ALA A 267 3.58 -2.98 9.11
C ALA A 267 2.87 -1.74 8.53
N PHE A 268 3.62 -0.86 7.85
CA PHE A 268 3.02 0.30 7.21
C PHE A 268 2.05 -0.07 6.07
N VAL A 269 2.42 -1.02 5.19
CA VAL A 269 1.54 -1.49 4.12
C VAL A 269 0.27 -2.13 4.69
N ALA A 270 0.40 -2.98 5.72
CA ALA A 270 -0.73 -3.59 6.42
C ALA A 270 -1.67 -2.53 7.02
N LEU A 271 -1.11 -1.46 7.62
CA LEU A 271 -1.90 -0.32 8.13
C LEU A 271 -2.68 0.38 7.02
N ILE A 272 -2.05 0.64 5.86
CA ILE A 272 -2.72 1.26 4.70
C ILE A 272 -3.83 0.37 4.16
N VAL A 273 -3.58 -0.94 4.01
CA VAL A 273 -4.60 -1.90 3.55
C VAL A 273 -5.78 -1.92 4.52
N LEU A 274 -5.53 -2.09 5.82
CA LEU A 274 -6.56 -2.17 6.84
C LEU A 274 -7.37 -0.86 6.91
N ALA A 275 -6.72 0.29 7.00
CA ALA A 275 -7.40 1.59 7.07
C ALA A 275 -8.17 1.92 5.79
N THR A 276 -7.77 1.37 4.63
CA THR A 276 -8.50 1.54 3.37
C THR A 276 -9.74 0.65 3.31
N ILE A 277 -9.61 -0.65 3.59
CA ILE A 277 -10.70 -1.63 3.49
C ILE A 277 -11.75 -1.42 4.59
N ASP A 278 -11.29 -1.23 5.83
CA ASP A 278 -12.17 -1.22 6.99
C ASP A 278 -12.60 0.19 7.39
N GLY A 279 -12.07 1.23 6.75
CA GLY A 279 -12.29 2.63 7.14
C GLY A 279 -11.75 2.96 8.55
N LEU A 280 -10.85 2.13 9.06
CA LEU A 280 -10.22 2.31 10.38
C LEU A 280 -9.48 3.66 10.41
N ASP A 281 -9.60 4.37 11.54
CA ASP A 281 -8.71 5.50 11.81
C ASP A 281 -7.30 4.98 12.10
N ALA A 282 -6.40 5.19 11.14
CA ALA A 282 -5.02 4.77 11.22
C ALA A 282 -4.28 5.33 12.46
N GLN A 283 -4.71 6.46 13.04
CA GLN A 283 -4.10 6.99 14.27
C GLN A 283 -4.33 6.10 15.49
N THR A 284 -5.47 5.41 15.51
CA THR A 284 -5.91 4.56 16.61
C THR A 284 -5.44 3.11 16.48
N ALA A 285 -4.95 2.73 15.30
CA ALA A 285 -4.48 1.38 15.05
C ALA A 285 -3.34 1.01 16.02
N ARG A 286 -3.38 -0.21 16.56
CA ARG A 286 -2.27 -0.76 17.31
C ARG A 286 -1.25 -1.35 16.34
N MET A 287 -0.03 -0.82 16.33
CA MET A 287 1.04 -1.37 15.51
C MET A 287 1.53 -2.72 16.05
N PRO A 288 1.95 -3.65 15.17
CA PRO A 288 2.44 -4.96 15.56
C PRO A 288 3.74 -4.87 16.35
N ALA A 289 4.08 -5.97 17.02
CA ALA A 289 5.36 -6.10 17.71
C ALA A 289 6.55 -5.83 16.78
N GLY A 290 7.62 -5.26 17.33
CA GLY A 290 8.85 -4.94 16.59
C GLY A 290 8.90 -3.54 15.98
N VAL A 291 7.79 -2.79 15.98
CA VAL A 291 7.78 -1.37 15.65
C VAL A 291 7.94 -0.55 16.93
N SER A 292 8.94 0.34 16.99
CA SER A 292 9.10 1.22 18.16
C SER A 292 7.92 2.20 18.28
N GLU A 293 7.58 2.63 19.49
CA GLU A 293 6.46 3.56 19.72
C GLU A 293 6.62 4.87 18.92
N ALA A 294 7.85 5.39 18.85
CA ALA A 294 8.18 6.58 18.07
C ALA A 294 7.89 6.40 16.58
N GLN A 295 8.36 5.29 15.99
CA GLN A 295 8.10 4.98 14.58
C GLN A 295 6.61 4.71 14.34
N ALA A 296 5.97 3.94 15.23
CA ALA A 296 4.54 3.66 15.18
C ALA A 296 3.73 4.95 15.13
N GLN A 297 4.02 5.92 16.00
CA GLN A 297 3.31 7.18 16.02
C GLN A 297 3.52 8.00 14.73
N THR A 298 4.76 8.07 14.22
CA THR A 298 5.05 8.72 12.93
C THR A 298 4.29 8.08 11.78
N LEU A 299 4.32 6.74 11.66
CA LEU A 299 3.65 6.00 10.59
C LEU A 299 2.13 6.16 10.63
N LYS A 300 1.53 6.13 11.83
CA LYS A 300 0.09 6.27 12.03
C LYS A 300 -0.41 7.68 11.68
N ILE A 301 0.29 8.73 12.15
CA ILE A 301 -0.04 10.11 11.80
C ILE A 301 0.05 10.31 10.29
N PHE A 302 1.14 9.83 9.69
CA PHE A 302 1.33 9.92 8.24
C PHE A 302 0.21 9.19 7.48
N ALA A 303 -0.09 7.93 7.84
CA ALA A 303 -1.13 7.13 7.17
C ALA A 303 -2.51 7.80 7.24
N ALA A 304 -2.87 8.37 8.39
CA ALA A 304 -4.13 9.09 8.56
C ALA A 304 -4.22 10.34 7.69
N ASP A 305 -3.16 11.17 7.67
CA ASP A 305 -3.09 12.35 6.82
C ASP A 305 -3.13 11.98 5.32
N PHE A 306 -2.31 11.01 4.92
CA PHE A 306 -2.23 10.51 3.56
C PHE A 306 -3.60 10.02 3.07
N LEU A 307 -4.28 9.15 3.84
CA LEU A 307 -5.59 8.63 3.46
C LEU A 307 -6.67 9.71 3.44
N SER A 308 -6.61 10.68 4.36
CA SER A 308 -7.50 11.84 4.36
C SER A 308 -7.35 12.65 3.06
N ARG A 309 -6.11 13.03 2.70
CA ARG A 309 -5.81 13.75 1.46
C ARG A 309 -6.16 12.93 0.22
N TYR A 310 -5.86 11.64 0.21
CA TYR A 310 -6.15 10.74 -0.90
C TYR A 310 -7.65 10.64 -1.16
N ARG A 311 -8.47 10.53 -0.11
CA ARG A 311 -9.94 10.51 -0.22
C ARG A 311 -10.53 11.87 -0.60
N ALA A 312 -9.91 12.97 -0.18
CA ALA A 312 -10.36 14.33 -0.49
C ALA A 312 -9.97 14.78 -1.91
N ALA A 313 -8.95 14.17 -2.53
CA ALA A 313 -8.62 14.43 -3.91
C ALA A 313 -9.83 14.10 -4.80
N GLN A 314 -10.18 15.02 -5.71
CA GLN A 314 -11.37 14.94 -6.58
C GLN A 314 -11.52 13.55 -7.21
N PRO A 315 -12.76 13.08 -7.46
CA PRO A 315 -12.98 11.84 -8.17
C PRO A 315 -12.19 11.87 -9.46
N PHE A 316 -11.42 10.80 -9.66
CA PHE A 316 -10.54 10.66 -10.80
C PHE A 316 -11.36 10.75 -12.08
N GLU A 317 -10.90 11.58 -13.03
CA GLU A 317 -11.56 11.70 -14.32
C GLU A 317 -11.67 10.32 -14.97
N ALA A 318 -12.79 10.06 -15.64
CA ALA A 318 -12.98 8.79 -16.33
C ALA A 318 -11.79 8.53 -17.27
N CYS A 319 -11.26 7.30 -17.24
CA CYS A 319 -10.17 6.86 -18.10
C CYS A 319 -10.62 6.78 -19.57
N SER A 320 -10.76 7.93 -20.23
CA SER A 320 -11.28 8.04 -21.59
C SER A 320 -10.19 8.19 -22.66
N GLY A 321 -8.94 8.35 -22.24
CA GLY A 321 -7.77 8.30 -23.10
C GLY A 321 -6.81 7.30 -22.49
N GLY A 322 -6.26 6.40 -23.31
CA GLY A 322 -5.26 5.46 -22.84
C GLY A 322 -4.03 6.12 -22.22
N VAL A 323 -2.98 5.34 -21.95
CA VAL A 323 -1.84 5.86 -21.19
C VAL A 323 -1.14 7.01 -21.93
N ALA A 324 -0.94 8.13 -21.22
CA ALA A 324 -0.31 9.32 -21.77
C ALA A 324 1.12 9.03 -22.28
N PRO A 325 1.54 9.59 -23.43
CA PRO A 325 2.91 9.42 -23.94
C PRO A 325 3.99 9.87 -22.96
N SER A 326 3.70 10.91 -22.16
CA SER A 326 4.59 11.39 -21.09
C SER A 326 4.83 10.31 -20.03
N PHE A 327 3.80 9.55 -19.67
CA PHE A 327 3.95 8.42 -18.76
C PHE A 327 4.77 7.29 -19.38
N ALA A 328 4.49 6.93 -20.64
CA ALA A 328 5.26 5.89 -21.33
C ALA A 328 6.77 6.24 -21.39
N TRP A 329 7.09 7.51 -21.61
CA TRP A 329 8.46 8.03 -21.58
C TRP A 329 9.08 7.97 -20.18
N ALA A 330 8.32 8.33 -19.13
CA ALA A 330 8.77 8.26 -17.74
C ALA A 330 9.04 6.81 -17.33
N TYR A 331 8.09 5.90 -17.57
CA TYR A 331 8.25 4.46 -17.33
C TYR A 331 9.48 3.90 -18.05
N ALA A 332 9.61 4.11 -19.36
CA ALA A 332 10.75 3.58 -20.11
C ALA A 332 12.10 4.14 -19.61
N GLY A 333 12.11 5.40 -19.17
CA GLY A 333 13.28 6.01 -18.54
C GLY A 333 13.65 5.34 -17.23
N TYR A 334 12.66 5.17 -16.35
CA TYR A 334 12.85 4.61 -15.03
C TYR A 334 13.16 3.10 -15.06
N ALA A 335 12.40 2.31 -15.84
CA ALA A 335 12.64 0.88 -16.04
C ALA A 335 14.02 0.57 -16.64
N ASN A 336 14.56 1.44 -17.50
CA ASN A 336 15.93 1.28 -18.00
C ASN A 336 16.98 1.46 -16.88
N LYS A 337 16.76 2.34 -15.90
CA LYS A 337 17.68 2.51 -14.76
C LYS A 337 17.76 1.23 -13.93
N ILE A 338 16.63 0.57 -13.72
CA ILE A 338 16.53 -0.64 -12.90
C ILE A 338 17.05 -1.86 -13.66
N TYR A 339 16.49 -2.15 -14.83
CA TYR A 339 16.68 -3.45 -15.49
C TYR A 339 17.86 -3.46 -16.48
N ARG A 340 18.45 -2.30 -16.76
CA ARG A 340 19.45 -2.14 -17.83
C ARG A 340 20.55 -1.14 -17.45
N ALA A 341 20.95 -1.14 -16.18
CA ALA A 341 22.04 -0.29 -15.69
C ALA A 341 23.34 -0.48 -16.48
N ASP A 342 23.56 -1.68 -17.05
CA ASP A 342 24.78 -2.01 -17.83
C ASP A 342 24.77 -1.48 -19.28
N PHE A 343 23.70 -0.84 -19.74
CA PHE A 343 23.63 -0.35 -21.12
C PHE A 343 24.44 0.93 -21.29
N SER A 344 25.24 1.01 -22.36
CA SER A 344 25.85 2.28 -22.76
C SER A 344 24.77 3.32 -23.09
N TRP A 345 25.03 4.59 -22.81
CA TRP A 345 24.08 5.69 -23.02
C TRP A 345 23.39 5.67 -24.40
N PRO A 346 24.10 5.46 -25.54
CA PRO A 346 23.45 5.38 -26.84
C PRO A 346 22.46 4.23 -26.97
N ARG A 347 22.79 3.05 -26.40
CA ARG A 347 21.90 1.87 -26.44
C ARG A 347 20.67 2.08 -25.56
N ALA A 348 20.86 2.63 -24.36
CA ALA A 348 19.76 2.96 -23.46
C ALA A 348 18.79 3.97 -24.09
N ALA A 349 19.30 5.01 -24.77
CA ALA A 349 18.50 6.00 -25.47
C ALA A 349 17.68 5.40 -26.62
N ILE A 350 18.31 4.60 -27.50
CA ILE A 350 17.62 3.92 -28.61
C ILE A 350 16.53 2.99 -28.08
N GLN A 351 16.85 2.20 -27.06
CA GLN A 351 15.88 1.26 -26.49
C GLN A 351 14.73 2.00 -25.81
N ARG A 352 14.99 3.10 -25.09
CA ARG A 352 13.93 3.96 -24.52
C ARG A 352 12.98 4.47 -25.60
N MET A 353 13.51 4.96 -26.73
CA MET A 353 12.68 5.43 -27.85
C MET A 353 11.83 4.30 -28.41
N ARG A 354 12.41 3.11 -28.60
CA ARG A 354 11.69 1.92 -29.08
C ARG A 354 10.57 1.50 -28.12
N ASP A 355 10.87 1.42 -26.83
CA ASP A 355 9.90 1.02 -25.80
C ASP A 355 8.79 2.07 -25.69
N THR A 356 9.13 3.37 -25.70
CA THR A 356 8.14 4.46 -25.70
C THR A 356 7.23 4.40 -26.93
N ALA A 357 7.78 4.19 -28.13
CA ALA A 357 6.98 4.10 -29.35
C ALA A 357 6.04 2.87 -29.32
N ARG A 358 6.56 1.72 -28.88
CA ARG A 358 5.78 0.49 -28.71
C ARG A 358 4.64 0.69 -27.72
N PHE A 359 4.95 1.30 -26.57
CA PHE A 359 3.98 1.61 -25.54
C PHE A 359 2.94 2.61 -26.04
N GLY A 360 3.36 3.77 -26.55
CA GLY A 360 2.45 4.80 -27.07
C GLY A 360 1.51 4.32 -28.18
N TRP A 361 1.95 3.39 -29.04
CA TRP A 361 1.10 2.80 -30.07
C TRP A 361 0.02 1.89 -29.49
N ASN A 362 0.41 0.92 -28.67
CA ASN A 362 -0.51 -0.06 -28.09
C ASN A 362 -1.41 0.56 -27.00
N LEU A 363 -0.99 1.67 -26.39
CA LEU A 363 -1.69 2.27 -25.25
C LEU A 363 -2.85 3.16 -25.62
N ARG A 364 -3.01 3.57 -26.90
CA ARG A 364 -4.15 4.41 -27.31
C ARG A 364 -5.51 3.81 -26.97
N ASN A 365 -5.61 2.48 -26.90
CA ASN A 365 -6.83 1.73 -26.61
C ASN A 365 -6.67 0.74 -25.45
N ALA A 366 -5.63 0.87 -24.60
CA ALA A 366 -5.35 -0.16 -23.58
C ALA A 366 -6.44 -0.32 -22.50
N PHE A 367 -7.36 0.63 -22.42
CA PHE A 367 -8.51 0.61 -21.51
C PHE A 367 -9.86 0.68 -22.25
N SER A 368 -9.82 0.56 -23.58
CA SER A 368 -11.01 0.59 -24.43
C SER A 368 -11.24 -0.83 -24.94
N ASP A 369 -12.27 -1.49 -24.41
CA ASP A 369 -12.78 -2.75 -24.97
C ASP A 369 -13.49 -2.50 -26.31
#